data_AF-A0A7S9GS44-F1
#
_entry.id   AF-A0A7S9GS44-F1
#
_cell.length_a   1.000
_cell.length_b   1.000
_cell.length_c   1.000
_cell.angle_alpha   90.00
_cell.angle_beta   90.00
_cell.angle_gamma   90.00
#
_symmetry.space_group_name_H-M   'P 1'
#
loop_
_entity.id
_entity.type
_entity.pdbx_description
1 polymer ?
#
loop_
_entity_poly.entity_id
_entity_poly.type
_entity_poly.pdbx_seq_one_letter_code
_entity_poly.pdbx_strand_id
1 'polypeptide(L)' 'MKQAITVRIDPELLAVARAHAKQENRTLTNFLETALKERIGLSRPSQASKRQPASRRVGRSGLKES' A
#
# COMPACT_ATOMS: atom_id res chain seq x y z
N MET A 1 2.07 -0.62 -22.86
CA MET A 1 1.13 0.52 -22.68
C MET A 1 -0.15 0.00 -22.04
N LYS A 2 -0.83 0.78 -21.18
CA LYS A 2 -2.08 0.36 -20.54
C LYS A 2 -3.27 0.76 -21.43
N GLN A 3 -4.29 -0.09 -21.54
CA GLN A 3 -5.51 0.19 -22.29
C GLN A 3 -6.59 0.72 -21.33
N ALA A 4 -7.23 1.83 -21.69
CA ALA A 4 -8.35 2.37 -20.92
C ALA A 4 -9.62 1.59 -21.23
N ILE A 5 -10.36 1.21 -20.19
CA ILE A 5 -11.67 0.58 -20.30
C ILE A 5 -12.68 1.36 -19.45
N THR A 6 -13.93 1.41 -19.90
CA THR A 6 -15.04 1.94 -19.11
C THR A 6 -15.77 0.76 -18.48
N VAL A 7 -15.90 0.76 -17.14
CA VAL A 7 -16.63 -0.26 -16.39
C VAL A 7 -17.71 0.38 -15.55
N ARG A 8 -18.86 -0.29 -15.43
CA ARG A 8 -19.92 0.12 -14.50
C ARG A 8 -19.66 -0.55 -13.16
N ILE A 9 -19.57 0.27 -12.12
CA ILE A 9 -19.35 -0.17 -10.74
C ILE A 9 -20.54 0.33 -9.94
N ASP A 10 -21.03 -0.51 -9.04
CA ASP A 10 -22.01 -0.11 -8.04
C ASP A 10 -21.55 1.18 -7.30
N PRO A 11 -22.43 2.17 -7.09
CA PRO A 11 -22.04 3.45 -6.50
C PRO A 11 -21.54 3.33 -5.05
N GLU A 12 -22.08 2.41 -4.24
CA GLU A 12 -21.62 2.20 -2.87
C GLU A 12 -20.24 1.56 -2.87
N LEU A 13 -20.04 0.54 -3.72
CA LEU A 13 -18.74 -0.09 -3.91
C LEU A 13 -17.68 0.91 -4.40
N LEU A 14 -18.04 1.82 -5.30
CA LEU A 14 -17.15 2.88 -5.79
C LEU A 14 -16.73 3.84 -4.69
N ALA A 15 -17.66 4.21 -3.79
CA ALA A 15 -17.37 5.08 -2.65
C ALA A 15 -16.36 4.42 -1.69
N VAL A 16 -16.58 3.14 -1.38
CA VAL A 16 -15.68 2.35 -0.54
C VAL A 16 -14.30 2.22 -1.20
N ALA A 17 -14.24 1.86 -2.48
CA ALA A 17 -12.98 1.73 -3.22
C ALA A 17 -12.19 3.04 -3.27
N ARG A 18 -12.87 4.19 -3.40
CA ARG A 18 -12.23 5.52 -3.32
C ARG A 18 -11.63 5.80 -1.95
N ALA A 19 -12.33 5.43 -0.88
CA ALA A 19 -11.83 5.61 0.48
C ALA A 19 -10.54 4.78 0.70
N HIS A 20 -10.52 3.52 0.27
CA HIS A 20 -9.34 2.67 0.35
C HIS A 20 -8.17 3.19 -0.49
N ALA A 21 -8.42 3.60 -1.74
CA ALA A 21 -7.38 4.18 -2.59
C ALA A 21 -6.73 5.43 -1.93
N LYS A 22 -7.54 6.28 -1.28
CA LYS A 22 -7.04 7.44 -0.54
C LYS A 22 -6.22 7.04 0.68
N GLN A 23 -6.65 6.04 1.45
CA GLN A 23 -5.89 5.54 2.61
C GLN A 23 -4.52 4.99 2.22
N GLU A 24 -4.42 4.35 1.05
CA GLU A 24 -3.16 3.82 0.53
C GLU A 24 -2.28 4.85 -0.20
N ASN A 25 -2.71 6.11 -0.32
CA ASN A 25 -2.05 7.15 -1.12
C ASN A 25 -1.86 6.74 -2.60
N ARG A 26 -2.87 6.09 -3.18
CA ARG A 26 -2.85 5.63 -4.59
C ARG A 26 -4.06 6.16 -5.34
N THR A 27 -3.97 6.20 -6.67
CA THR A 27 -5.13 6.51 -7.51
C THR A 27 -6.10 5.34 -7.51
N LEU A 28 -7.40 5.64 -7.68
CA LEU A 28 -8.45 4.61 -7.78
C LEU A 28 -8.14 3.56 -8.86
N THR A 29 -7.62 3.99 -10.00
CA THR A 29 -7.23 3.11 -11.10
C THR A 29 -6.09 2.16 -10.72
N ASN A 30 -5.07 2.64 -9.98
CA ASN A 30 -3.98 1.78 -9.50
C ASN A 30 -4.44 0.83 -8.39
N PHE A 31 -5.37 1.28 -7.53
CA PHE A 31 -5.99 0.44 -6.51
C PHE A 31 -6.75 -0.72 -7.16
N LEU A 32 -7.66 -0.42 -8.09
CA LEU A 32 -8.42 -1.43 -8.83
C LEU A 32 -7.51 -2.36 -9.64
N GLU A 33 -6.48 -1.84 -10.29
CA GLU A 33 -5.51 -2.67 -11.01
C GLU A 33 -4.77 -3.64 -10.07
N THR A 34 -4.41 -3.20 -8.87
CA THR A 34 -3.71 -4.04 -7.89
C THR A 34 -4.63 -5.13 -7.36
N ALA A 35 -5.83 -4.75 -6.93
CA ALA A 35 -6.84 -5.71 -6.45
C ALA A 35 -7.19 -6.75 -7.53
N LEU A 36 -7.30 -6.32 -8.79
CA LEU A 36 -7.55 -7.22 -9.91
C LEU A 36 -6.39 -8.18 -10.12
N LYS A 37 -5.14 -7.70 -10.12
CA LYS A 37 -3.93 -8.52 -10.23
C LYS A 37 -3.82 -9.55 -9.11
N GLU A 38 -4.14 -9.18 -7.87
CA GLU A 38 -4.16 -10.10 -6.73
C GLU A 38 -5.21 -11.18 -6.91
N ARG A 39 -6.42 -10.80 -7.34
CA ARG A 39 -7.54 -11.73 -7.50
C ARG A 39 -7.30 -12.78 -8.59
N ILE A 40 -6.60 -12.42 -9.67
CA ILE A 40 -6.31 -13.32 -10.79
C ILE A 40 -4.90 -13.93 -10.75
N GLY A 41 -4.20 -13.82 -9.62
CA GLY A 41 -2.88 -14.44 -9.41
C GLY A 41 -1.74 -13.83 -10.24
N LEU A 42 -1.93 -12.61 -10.77
CA LEU A 42 -0.90 -11.87 -11.52
C LEU A 42 -0.02 -10.99 -10.62
N SER A 43 -0.35 -10.88 -9.34
CA SER A 43 0.54 -10.23 -8.37
C SER A 43 1.77 -11.08 -8.14
N ARG A 44 2.88 -10.72 -8.80
CA ARG A 44 4.21 -11.13 -8.34
C ARG A 44 4.38 -10.61 -6.90
N PRO A 45 4.99 -11.39 -5.99
CA PRO A 45 5.27 -10.94 -4.64
C PRO A 45 6.30 -9.80 -4.70
N SER A 46 5.84 -8.55 -4.81
CA SER A 46 6.71 -7.38 -4.79
C SER A 46 6.13 -6.32 -3.88
N GLN A 47 6.69 -6.32 -2.66
CA GLN A 47 6.71 -5.23 -1.70
C GLN A 47 5.35 -4.76 -1.17
N ALA A 48 4.75 -5.58 -0.31
CA ALA A 48 4.16 -5.01 0.88
C ALA A 48 5.29 -4.33 1.67
N SER A 49 5.14 -3.01 1.86
CA SER A 49 5.95 -2.14 2.70
C SER A 49 6.73 -2.88 3.78
N LYS A 50 8.07 -2.86 3.67
CA LYS A 50 8.92 -2.97 4.85
C LYS A 50 8.55 -1.81 5.76
N ARG A 51 7.58 -2.01 6.65
CA ARG A 51 7.52 -1.29 7.92
C ARG A 51 8.84 -1.62 8.60
N GLN A 52 9.84 -0.77 8.42
CA GLN A 52 11.04 -0.81 9.25
C GLN A 52 10.55 -0.68 10.70
N PRO A 53 10.76 -1.66 11.58
CA PRO A 53 10.78 -1.32 12.98
C PRO A 53 11.97 -0.39 13.17
N ALA A 54 11.68 0.87 13.46
CA ALA A 54 12.65 1.83 13.96
C ALA A 54 13.23 1.27 15.27
N SER A 55 14.27 0.45 15.15
CA SER A 55 15.02 -0.02 16.30
C SER A 55 15.85 1.15 16.80
N ARG A 56 15.44 1.62 17.98
CA ARG A 56 15.96 2.78 18.69
C ARG A 56 17.48 2.77 18.73
N ARG A 57 18.08 3.92 18.39
CA ARG A 57 19.36 4.34 18.94
C ARG A 57 19.30 4.22 20.46
N VAL A 58 20.04 3.29 21.03
CA VAL A 58 20.51 3.39 22.41
C VAL A 58 21.98 3.76 22.31
N GLY A 59 22.24 5.07 22.37
CA GLY A 59 23.56 5.58 22.70
C GLY A 59 23.84 5.20 24.15
N ARG A 60 24.78 4.28 24.35
CA ARG A 60 25.32 3.96 25.67
C ARG A 60 26.60 4.78 25.86
N SER A 61 26.42 6.08 26.09
CA SER A 61 27.44 6.95 26.65
C SER A 61 27.26 6.94 28.17
N GLY A 62 28.27 6.50 28.90
CA GLY A 62 28.31 6.50 30.35
C GLY A 62 29.75 6.31 30.83
N LEU A 63 30.50 7.40 30.83
CA LEU A 63 31.71 7.58 31.65
C LEU A 63 31.33 7.71 33.14
N LYS A 64 32.36 7.51 33.98
CA LYS A 64 32.51 7.70 35.45
C LYS A 64 32.36 6.41 36.26
N GLU A 65 33.16 6.12 37.27
CA GLU A 65 34.38 6.68 37.91
C GLU A 65 34.79 5.62 38.94
N SER A 66 36.10 5.36 39.12
CA SER A 66 36.79 5.08 40.40
C SER A 66 38.22 4.61 40.13
#